data_AF-A0A3A0AZL5-F1
#
_entry.id   AF-A0A3A0AZL5-F1
#
_cell.length_a   1.000
_cell.length_b   1.000
_cell.length_c   1.000
_cell.angle_alpha   90.00
_cell.angle_beta   90.00
_cell.angle_gamma   90.00
#
_symmetry.space_group_name_H-M   'P 1'
#
loop_
_entity.id
_entity.type
_entity.pdbx_description
1 polymer ?
#
loop_
_entity_poly.entity_id
_entity_poly.type
_entity_poly.pdbx_seq_one_letter_code
_entity_poly.pdbx_strand_id
1 'polypeptide(L)'
;MHEVFPVLAGVLVGLVLLRVHSPRMKTLAFVALSVALGVTATVISGEYVIGWEFVLIDIPVVMLSAAAVVVLAPRARTWATARRLAR
;
A
#
# COMPACT_ATOMS: atom_id res chain seq x y z
N MET A 1 -4.55 12.81 11.75
CA MET A 1 -4.96 11.39 11.83
C MET A 1 -5.52 10.87 10.51
N HIS A 2 -6.01 11.74 9.60
CA HIS A 2 -6.65 11.34 8.33
C HIS A 2 -5.74 10.53 7.38
N GLU A 3 -4.44 10.82 7.35
CA GLU A 3 -3.48 10.08 6.51
C GLU A 3 -3.07 8.69 7.03
N VAL A 4 -3.41 8.34 8.27
CA VAL A 4 -3.03 7.03 8.85
C VAL A 4 -3.76 5.89 8.15
N PHE A 5 -5.03 6.10 7.80
CA PHE A 5 -5.84 5.11 7.11
C PHE A 5 -5.30 4.74 5.72
N PRO A 6 -5.06 5.69 4.79
CA PRO A 6 -4.52 5.35 3.46
C PRO A 6 -3.12 4.71 3.54
N VAL A 7 -2.29 5.12 4.49
CA VAL A 7 -0.97 4.48 4.72
C VAL A 7 -1.15 3.01 5.15
N LEU A 8 -1.97 2.74 6.16
CA LEU A 8 -2.21 1.36 6.64
C LEU A 8 -2.87 0.50 5.55
N ALA A 9 -3.83 1.06 4.81
CA ALA A 9 -4.45 0.40 3.67
C ALA A 9 -3.40 0.00 2.62
N GLY A 10 -2.50 0.91 2.25
CA GLY A 10 -1.41 0.62 1.33
C GLY A 10 -0.44 -0.43 1.86
N VAL A 11 -0.09 -0.41 3.15
CA VAL A 11 0.74 -1.45 3.76
C VAL A 11 0.10 -2.83 3.61
N LEU A 12 -1.20 -2.95 3.90
CA LEU A 12 -1.95 -4.20 3.74
C LEU A 12 -2.00 -4.66 2.28
N VAL A 13 -2.25 -3.75 1.33
CA VAL A 13 -2.19 -4.05 -0.11
C VAL A 13 -0.81 -4.60 -0.48
N GLY A 14 0.27 -3.95 -0.05
CA GLY A 14 1.62 -4.42 -0.31
C GLY A 14 1.87 -5.84 0.22
N LEU A 15 1.40 -6.15 1.43
CA LEU A 15 1.51 -7.49 2.01
C LEU A 15 0.72 -8.55 1.23
N VAL A 16 -0.46 -8.20 0.74
CA VAL A 16 -1.27 -9.07 -0.13
C VAL A 16 -0.55 -9.31 -1.45
N LEU A 17 0.01 -8.27 -2.07
CA LEU A 17 0.72 -8.37 -3.35
C LEU A 17 1.98 -9.22 -3.28
N LEU A 18 2.63 -9.33 -2.11
CA LEU A 18 3.74 -10.26 -1.92
C LEU A 18 3.33 -11.73 -2.10
N ARG A 19 2.04 -12.07 -1.99
CA ARG A 19 1.51 -13.42 -2.22
C ARG A 19 1.11 -13.68 -3.68
N VAL A 20 1.00 -12.65 -4.50
CA VAL A 20 0.60 -12.76 -5.91
C VAL A 20 1.84 -13.05 -6.76
N HIS A 21 1.82 -14.17 -7.49
CA HIS A 21 2.96 -14.61 -8.30
C HIS A 21 2.89 -14.11 -9.75
N SER A 22 1.69 -14.07 -10.34
CA SER A 22 1.50 -13.57 -11.71
C SER A 22 1.76 -12.07 -11.79
N PRO A 23 2.72 -11.59 -12.62
CA PRO A 23 3.01 -10.17 -12.76
C PRO A 23 1.80 -9.36 -13.24
N ARG A 24 1.01 -9.91 -14.18
CA ARG A 24 -0.20 -9.25 -14.69
C ARG A 24 -1.25 -9.08 -13.59
N MET A 25 -1.52 -10.14 -12.83
CA MET A 25 -2.48 -10.06 -11.73
C MET A 25 -1.99 -9.16 -10.61
N LYS A 26 -0.67 -9.14 -10.35
CA LYS A 26 -0.06 -8.24 -9.36
C LYS A 26 -0.25 -6.78 -9.75
N THR A 27 0.02 -6.41 -10.99
CA THR A 27 -0.19 -5.03 -11.47
C THR A 27 -1.67 -4.66 -11.42
N LEU A 28 -2.55 -5.55 -11.88
CA LEU A 28 -3.99 -5.29 -11.85
C LEU A 28 -4.50 -5.11 -10.41
N ALA A 29 -4.12 -6.02 -9.49
CA ALA A 29 -4.50 -5.93 -8.08
C ALA A 29 -3.91 -4.69 -7.41
N PHE A 30 -2.66 -4.32 -7.72
CA PHE A 30 -2.03 -3.11 -7.20
C PHE A 30 -2.83 -1.86 -7.57
N VAL A 31 -3.15 -1.70 -8.86
CA VAL A 31 -3.92 -0.54 -9.34
C VAL A 31 -5.33 -0.57 -8.77
N ALA A 32 -6.05 -1.69 -8.91
CA ALA A 32 -7.45 -1.79 -8.50
C ALA A 32 -7.63 -1.57 -7.00
N LEU A 33 -6.81 -2.22 -6.15
CA LEU A 33 -6.91 -2.08 -4.70
C LEU A 33 -6.48 -0.68 -4.24
N SER A 34 -5.47 -0.08 -4.86
CA SER A 34 -5.02 1.26 -4.46
C SER A 34 -6.05 2.33 -4.80
N VAL A 35 -6.69 2.24 -5.96
CA VAL A 35 -7.78 3.13 -6.35
C VAL A 35 -8.97 2.94 -5.41
N ALA A 36 -9.42 1.70 -5.21
CA ALA A 36 -10.57 1.41 -4.36
C ALA A 36 -10.37 1.88 -2.91
N LEU A 37 -9.21 1.60 -2.32
CA LEU A 37 -8.92 1.99 -0.94
C LEU A 37 -8.61 3.47 -0.79
N GLY A 38 -7.98 4.11 -1.78
CA GLY A 38 -7.78 5.56 -1.78
C GLY A 38 -9.09 6.32 -1.82
N VAL A 39 -10.02 5.93 -2.71
CA VAL A 39 -11.38 6.50 -2.73
C VAL A 39 -12.10 6.25 -1.41
N THR A 40 -12.00 5.04 -0.87
CA THR A 40 -12.62 4.68 0.42
C THR A 40 -12.04 5.51 1.56
N ALA A 41 -10.75 5.81 1.55
CA ALA A 41 -10.09 6.65 2.54
C ALA A 41 -10.71 8.04 2.59
N THR A 42 -10.85 8.69 1.42
CA THR A 42 -11.44 10.04 1.31
C THR A 42 -12.90 10.08 1.78
N VAL A 43 -13.64 8.98 1.59
CA VAL A 43 -15.03 8.86 2.07
C VAL A 43 -15.07 8.70 3.59
N ILE A 44 -14.25 7.79 4.15
CA ILE A 44 -14.21 7.51 5.59
C ILE A 44 -13.67 8.70 6.39
N SER A 45 -12.68 9.43 5.85
CA SER A 45 -12.10 10.61 6.48
C SER A 45 -13.08 11.80 6.52
N GLY A 46 -14.13 11.77 5.69
CA GLY A 46 -15.06 12.87 5.49
C GLY A 46 -14.51 14.00 4.61
N GLU A 47 -13.31 13.82 4.05
CA GLU A 47 -12.63 14.84 3.24
C GLU A 47 -13.35 15.11 1.92
N TYR A 48 -14.15 14.15 1.43
CA TYR A 48 -15.03 14.37 0.27
C TYR A 48 -16.01 15.54 0.44
N VAL A 49 -16.34 15.92 1.68
CA VAL A 49 -17.22 17.07 1.99
C VAL A 49 -16.47 18.40 1.81
N ILE A 50 -15.15 18.38 1.99
CA ILE A 50 -14.28 19.55 1.83
C ILE A 50 -13.95 19.75 0.36
N GLY A 51 -13.57 18.67 -0.34
CA GLY A 51 -13.20 18.69 -1.75
C GLY A 51 -13.03 17.30 -2.35
N TRP A 52 -13.14 17.20 -3.67
CA TRP A 52 -12.96 15.91 -4.36
C TRP A 52 -11.47 15.61 -4.61
N GLU A 53 -10.61 16.63 -4.57
CA GLU A 53 -9.18 16.55 -4.82
C GLU A 53 -8.43 15.67 -3.81
N PHE A 54 -9.00 15.42 -2.63
CA PHE A 54 -8.41 14.52 -1.63
C PHE A 54 -8.26 13.08 -2.14
N VAL A 55 -9.12 12.65 -3.07
CA VAL A 55 -8.96 11.36 -3.76
C VAL A 55 -7.63 11.29 -4.53
N LEU A 56 -7.19 12.42 -5.10
CA LEU A 56 -5.91 12.50 -5.82
C LEU A 56 -4.70 12.42 -4.88
N ILE A 57 -4.90 12.59 -3.57
CA ILE A 57 -3.86 12.45 -2.54
C ILE A 57 -3.86 11.03 -1.98
N ASP A 58 -5.04 10.52 -1.60
CA ASP A 58 -5.16 9.22 -0.95
C ASP A 58 -4.74 8.05 -1.85
N ILE A 59 -5.09 8.09 -3.14
CA ILE A 59 -4.70 7.03 -4.08
C ILE A 59 -3.16 6.92 -4.17
N PRO A 60 -2.40 8.00 -4.45
CA PRO A 60 -0.94 7.94 -4.41
C PRO A 60 -0.37 7.49 -3.08
N VAL A 61 -0.92 7.91 -1.94
CA VAL A 61 -0.43 7.48 -0.61
C VAL A 61 -0.56 5.97 -0.44
N VAL A 62 -1.71 5.40 -0.83
CA VAL A 62 -1.94 3.94 -0.81
C VAL A 62 -0.96 3.24 -1.76
N MET A 63 -0.79 3.75 -2.99
CA MET A 63 0.13 3.18 -3.99
C MET A 63 1.58 3.18 -3.51
N LEU A 64 2.06 4.31 -2.98
CA LEU A 64 3.45 4.46 -2.52
C LEU A 64 3.72 3.57 -1.31
N SER A 65 2.79 3.51 -0.36
CA SER A 65 2.89 2.65 0.82
C SER A 65 2.92 1.16 0.43
N ALA A 66 2.06 0.75 -0.50
CA ALA A 66 2.06 -0.62 -1.03
C ALA A 66 3.36 -0.95 -1.78
N ALA A 67 3.84 -0.05 -2.64
CA ALA A 67 5.10 -0.21 -3.35
C ALA A 67 6.28 -0.33 -2.38
N ALA A 68 6.33 0.51 -1.36
CA ALA A 68 7.35 0.46 -0.32
C ALA A 68 7.39 -0.92 0.36
N VAL A 69 6.23 -1.49 0.72
CA VAL A 69 6.17 -2.84 1.31
C VAL A 69 6.66 -3.91 0.34
N VAL A 70 6.23 -3.87 -0.93
CA VAL A 70 6.64 -4.85 -1.95
C VAL A 70 8.15 -4.83 -2.18
N VAL A 71 8.77 -3.64 -2.11
CA VAL A 71 10.21 -3.45 -2.31
C VAL A 71 11.00 -3.79 -1.04
N LEU A 72 10.58 -3.30 0.12
CA LEU A 72 11.38 -3.34 1.35
C LEU A 72 11.20 -4.63 2.14
N ALA A 73 10.00 -5.21 2.20
CA ALA A 73 9.75 -6.38 3.04
C ALA A 73 10.58 -7.61 2.64
N PRO A 74 10.77 -7.95 1.34
CA PRO A 74 11.67 -9.03 0.95
C PRO A 74 13.13 -8.76 1.32
N ARG A 75 13.60 -7.51 1.17
CA ARG A 75 14.98 -7.09 1.50
C ARG A 75 15.25 -7.16 3.00
N ALA A 76 14.29 -6.74 3.82
CA ALA A 76 14.39 -6.84 5.27
C ALA A 76 14.49 -8.30 5.73
N ARG A 77 13.75 -9.22 5.09
CA ARG A 77 13.82 -10.65 5.40
C ARG A 77 15.18 -11.26 5.08
N THR A 78 15.75 -10.96 3.91
CA THR A 78 17.06 -11.48 3.54
C THR A 78 18.17 -10.98 4.48
N TRP A 79 18.12 -9.70 4.87
CA TRP A 79 19.06 -9.13 5.84
C TRP A 79 18.91 -9.75 7.24
N ALA A 80 17.67 -9.95 7.70
CA ALA A 80 17.41 -10.58 8.99
C ALA A 80 17.95 -12.02 9.04
N THR A 81 17.79 -12.78 7.96
CA THR A 81 18.31 -14.15 7.85
C THR A 81 19.84 -14.16 7.83
N ALA A 82 20.49 -13.29 7.03
CA ALA A 82 21.95 -13.19 6.96
C ALA A 82 22.57 -12.85 8.33
N ARG A 83 21.95 -11.93 9.07
CA ARG A 83 22.38 -11.57 10.44
C ARG A 83 22.26 -12.71 11.45
N ARG A 84 21.30 -13.62 11.27
CA ARG A 84 21.11 -14.79 12.15
C ARG A 84 22.18 -15.87 11.93
N LEU A 85 22.66 -16.04 10.70
CA LEU A 85 23.68 -17.04 10.35
C LEU A 85 25.11 -16.58 10.70
N ALA A 86 25.33 -15.27 10.88
CA ALA A 86 26.62 -14.70 11.28
C ALA A 86 26.82 -14.63 12.81
N ARG A 87 25.89 -15.18 13.60
CA ARG A 87 25.98 -15.32 15.06
C ARG A 87 26.14 -16.79 15.40
#